data_AF-A0A7C4NS70-F1
#
_entry.id   AF-A0A7C4NS70-F1
#
_cell.length_a   1.000
_cell.length_b   1.000
_cell.length_c   1.000
_cell.angle_alpha   90.00
_cell.angle_beta   90.00
_cell.angle_gamma   90.00
#
_symmetry.space_group_name_H-M   'P 1'
#
loop_
_entity.id
_entity.type
_entity.pdbx_description
1 polymer ?
#
loop_
_entity_poly.entity_id
_entity_poly.type
_entity_poly.pdbx_seq_one_letter_code
_entity_poly.pdbx_strand_id
1 'polypeptide(L)'
;MEGVTCDVCVIGRITKDIIRIGNIRKELTGGSAYYVSMALKSLGVKPFVITKLHKNDEYLLEDLKRNDIPFLLKESESTTIFENIYEGDFRTQRVLSIASSFTIEDLPDVTPKIFYVGTLTKGDIPVDMLVFLKKELQ
;
A
#
# COMPACT_ATOMS: atom_id res chain seq x y z
N MET A 1 -21.65 -11.07 -7.57
CA MET A 1 -20.38 -10.36 -7.83
C MET A 1 -19.32 -11.43 -7.88
N GLU A 2 -18.50 -11.51 -8.93
CA GLU A 2 -17.42 -12.49 -8.99
C GLU A 2 -16.33 -12.10 -7.97
N GLY A 3 -15.93 -13.07 -7.14
CA GLY A 3 -14.82 -12.90 -6.20
C GLY A 3 -13.49 -12.71 -6.92
N VAL A 4 -12.55 -12.02 -6.28
CA VAL A 4 -11.22 -11.76 -6.83
C VAL A 4 -10.30 -12.95 -6.55
N THR A 5 -9.80 -13.62 -7.58
CA THR A 5 -8.76 -14.66 -7.44
C THR A 5 -7.38 -14.09 -7.75
N CYS A 6 -6.43 -14.27 -6.83
CA CYS A 6 -5.05 -13.80 -7.01
C CYS A 6 -4.04 -14.76 -6.33
N ASP A 7 -2.75 -14.61 -6.64
CA ASP A 7 -1.72 -15.36 -5.91
C ASP A 7 -1.43 -14.70 -4.56
N VAL A 8 -1.32 -13.37 -4.55
CA VAL A 8 -1.02 -12.60 -3.34
C VAL A 8 -1.98 -11.42 -3.21
N CYS A 9 -2.70 -11.36 -2.10
CA CYS A 9 -3.45 -10.16 -1.71
C CYS A 9 -2.55 -9.27 -0.86
N VAL A 10 -2.18 -8.11 -1.40
CA VAL A 10 -1.28 -7.13 -0.79
C VAL A 10 -2.14 -6.09 -0.09
N ILE A 11 -2.06 -6.02 1.23
CA ILE A 11 -2.80 -5.07 2.08
C ILE A 11 -1.79 -4.08 2.64
N GLY A 12 -1.90 -2.81 2.25
CA GLY A 12 -0.99 -1.78 2.73
C GLY A 12 -1.20 -0.46 1.99
N ARG A 13 -0.68 0.63 2.56
CA ARG A 13 -0.84 1.95 1.96
C ARG A 13 0.20 2.17 0.87
N ILE A 14 -0.26 2.66 -0.27
CA ILE A 14 0.58 3.39 -1.22
C ILE A 14 0.72 4.82 -0.69
N THR A 15 1.95 5.34 -0.67
CA THR A 15 2.27 6.62 -0.04
C THR A 15 2.72 7.65 -1.05
N LYS A 16 2.59 8.92 -0.65
CA LYS A 16 3.27 10.03 -1.31
C LYS A 16 4.56 10.30 -0.55
N ASP A 17 5.69 10.02 -1.19
CA ASP A 17 7.00 10.21 -0.59
C ASP A 17 7.66 11.48 -1.12
N ILE A 18 7.97 12.41 -0.22
CA ILE A 18 8.75 13.61 -0.49
C ILE A 18 10.22 13.28 -0.18
N ILE A 19 11.03 13.19 -1.23
CA ILE A 19 12.46 12.91 -1.12
C ILE A 19 13.24 14.22 -1.11
N ARG A 20 14.09 14.42 -0.11
CA ARG A 20 15.02 15.55 -0.01
C ARG A 20 16.46 15.09 0.00
N ILE A 21 17.26 15.59 -0.93
CA ILE A 21 18.71 15.29 -1.03
C ILE A 21 19.42 16.62 -1.30
N GLY A 22 20.06 17.19 -0.27
CA GLY A 22 20.56 18.57 -0.33
C GLY A 22 19.45 19.54 -0.74
N ASN A 23 19.64 20.25 -1.85
CA ASN A 23 18.66 21.20 -2.39
C ASN A 23 17.59 20.56 -3.30
N ILE A 24 17.69 19.25 -3.57
CA ILE A 24 16.73 18.54 -4.43
C ILE A 24 15.51 18.15 -3.61
N ARG A 25 14.31 18.47 -4.14
CA ARG A 25 13.03 17.95 -3.64
C ARG A 25 12.30 17.24 -4.77
N LYS A 26 11.91 15.98 -4.55
CA LYS A 26 11.09 15.19 -5.48
C LYS A 26 9.91 14.56 -4.76
N GLU A 27 8.80 14.40 -5.47
CA GLU A 27 7.65 13.64 -4.99
C GLU A 27 7.58 12.35 -5.80
N LEU A 28 7.46 11.22 -5.11
CA LEU A 28 7.43 9.89 -5.70
C LEU A 28 6.31 9.07 -5.07
N THR A 29 5.78 8.12 -5.84
CA THR A 29 4.95 7.05 -5.28
C THR A 29 5.83 6.13 -4.44
N GLY A 30 5.35 5.77 -3.25
CA GLY A 30 6.04 4.89 -2.33
C GLY A 30 5.10 3.93 -1.61
N GLY A 31 5.56 3.43 -0.47
CA GLY A 31 4.82 2.50 0.36
C GLY A 31 5.10 1.04 0.03
N SER A 32 5.03 0.19 1.06
CA SER A 32 5.28 -1.25 0.99
C SER A 32 4.42 -1.92 -0.10
N ALA A 33 3.14 -1.57 -0.18
CA ALA A 33 2.19 -2.13 -1.13
C ALA A 33 2.57 -1.81 -2.58
N TYR A 34 3.07 -0.60 -2.86
CA TYR A 34 3.57 -0.22 -4.17
C TYR A 34 4.78 -1.08 -4.57
N TYR A 35 5.83 -1.08 -3.75
CA TYR A 35 7.06 -1.80 -4.10
C TYR A 35 6.87 -3.32 -4.22
N VAL A 36 6.12 -3.92 -3.29
CA VAL A 36 5.90 -5.37 -3.30
C VAL A 36 5.00 -5.79 -4.46
N SER A 37 3.94 -5.05 -4.77
CA SER A 37 3.09 -5.42 -5.90
C SER A 37 3.84 -5.34 -7.24
N MET A 38 4.66 -4.31 -7.42
CA MET A 38 5.52 -4.17 -8.60
C MET A 38 6.54 -5.31 -8.71
N ALA A 39 7.19 -5.68 -7.60
CA ALA A 39 8.13 -6.79 -7.56
C ALA A 39 7.45 -8.15 -7.81
N LEU A 40 6.26 -8.39 -7.23
CA LEU A 40 5.50 -9.62 -7.48
C LEU A 40 5.10 -9.73 -8.95
N LYS A 41 4.62 -8.63 -9.55
CA LYS A 41 4.27 -8.58 -10.96
C LYS A 41 5.46 -8.90 -11.86
N SER A 42 6.64 -8.34 -11.58
CA SER A 42 7.85 -8.61 -12.38
C SER A 42 8.34 -10.06 -12.26
N LEU A 43 8.02 -10.74 -11.16
CA LEU A 43 8.28 -12.16 -10.94
C LEU A 43 7.22 -13.09 -11.54
N GLY A 44 6.22 -12.55 -12.26
CA GLY A 44 5.13 -13.34 -12.85
C GLY A 44 4.06 -13.80 -11.86
N VAL A 45 4.10 -13.30 -10.62
CA VAL A 45 3.06 -13.54 -9.61
C VAL A 45 1.90 -12.57 -9.88
N LYS A 46 0.66 -12.99 -9.58
CA LYS A 46 -0.53 -12.13 -9.73
C LYS A 46 -0.89 -11.44 -8.41
N PRO A 47 -0.41 -10.21 -8.15
CA PRO A 47 -0.83 -9.45 -6.97
C PRO A 47 -2.24 -8.87 -7.18
N PHE A 48 -2.95 -8.70 -6.07
CA PHE A 48 -4.11 -7.82 -5.95
C PHE A 48 -3.86 -6.86 -4.79
N VAL A 49 -3.97 -5.55 -5.01
CA VAL A 49 -3.59 -4.55 -4.00
C VAL A 49 -4.81 -3.93 -3.35
N ILE A 50 -4.88 -3.92 -2.02
CA ILE A 50 -5.87 -3.16 -1.24
C ILE A 50 -5.12 -2.00 -0.57
N THR A 51 -5.49 -0.77 -0.92
CA THR A 51 -4.82 0.45 -0.44
C THR A 51 -5.82 1.51 0.01
N LYS A 52 -5.34 2.46 0.84
CA LYS A 52 -6.09 3.64 1.28
C LYS A 52 -5.31 4.92 0.96
N LEU A 53 -5.97 5.88 0.32
CA LEU A 53 -5.46 7.24 0.11
C LEU A 53 -6.63 8.20 -0.11
N HIS A 54 -6.34 9.50 -0.08
CA HIS A 54 -7.31 10.53 -0.41
C HIS A 54 -7.55 10.59 -1.93
N LYS A 55 -8.80 10.81 -2.36
CA LYS A 55 -9.19 10.79 -3.79
C LYS A 55 -8.34 11.69 -4.70
N ASN A 56 -7.85 12.83 -4.18
CA ASN A 56 -7.01 13.74 -4.96
C ASN A 56 -5.62 13.17 -5.27
N ASP A 57 -5.21 12.10 -4.59
CA ASP A 57 -3.91 11.42 -4.78
C ASP A 57 -4.04 10.10 -5.56
N GLU A 58 -5.15 9.87 -6.26
CA GLU A 58 -5.33 8.68 -7.11
C GLU A 58 -4.28 8.54 -8.23
N TYR A 59 -3.60 9.63 -8.61
CA TYR A 59 -2.48 9.59 -9.56
C TYR A 59 -1.33 8.69 -9.06
N LEU A 60 -1.21 8.46 -7.75
CA LEU A 60 -0.22 7.53 -7.17
C LEU A 60 -0.46 6.08 -7.62
N LEU A 61 -1.67 5.76 -8.11
CA LEU A 61 -2.03 4.42 -8.58
C LEU A 61 -1.76 4.21 -10.08
N GLU A 62 -1.28 5.22 -10.81
CA GLU A 62 -1.06 5.14 -12.25
C GLU A 62 -0.09 4.04 -12.65
N ASP A 63 0.96 3.82 -11.88
CA ASP A 63 1.92 2.74 -12.13
C ASP A 63 1.27 1.36 -12.04
N LEU A 64 0.38 1.15 -11.06
CA LEU A 64 -0.37 -0.10 -10.95
C LEU A 64 -1.26 -0.30 -12.17
N LYS A 65 -1.95 0.76 -12.62
CA LYS A 65 -2.76 0.75 -13.85
C LYS A 65 -1.90 0.42 -15.09
N ARG A 66 -0.75 1.09 -15.25
CA ARG A 66 0.17 0.89 -16.38
C ARG A 66 0.76 -0.52 -16.44
N ASN A 67 0.86 -1.21 -15.31
CA ASN A 67 1.42 -2.56 -15.21
C ASN A 67 0.35 -3.66 -15.10
N ASP A 68 -0.92 -3.33 -15.34
CA ASP A 68 -2.05 -4.25 -15.20
C ASP A 68 -2.03 -4.99 -13.86
N ILE A 69 -1.81 -4.24 -12.77
CA ILE A 69 -1.91 -4.73 -11.40
C ILE A 69 -3.30 -4.35 -10.88
N PRO A 70 -4.19 -5.32 -10.64
CA PRO A 70 -5.52 -5.04 -10.13
C PRO A 70 -5.44 -4.54 -8.68
N PHE A 71 -6.29 -3.58 -8.33
CA PHE A 71 -6.34 -3.00 -7.00
C PHE A 71 -7.75 -2.61 -6.58
N LEU A 72 -7.95 -2.51 -5.27
CA LEU A 72 -9.09 -1.88 -4.62
C LEU A 72 -8.60 -0.68 -3.83
N LEU A 73 -9.09 0.50 -4.21
CA LEU A 73 -8.91 1.73 -3.46
C LEU A 73 -10.05 1.87 -2.45
N LYS A 74 -9.69 2.10 -1.18
CA LYS A 74 -10.62 2.59 -0.16
C LYS A 74 -10.32 4.06 0.11
N GLU A 75 -11.35 4.89 0.09
CA GLU A 75 -11.20 6.32 0.33
C GLU A 75 -10.77 6.58 1.78
N SER A 76 -9.91 7.58 1.93
CA SER A 76 -9.48 8.10 3.22
C SER A 76 -9.48 9.62 3.19
N GLU A 77 -9.69 10.27 4.34
CA GLU A 77 -9.64 11.74 4.42
C GLU A 77 -8.24 12.31 4.14
N SER A 78 -7.21 11.47 4.22
CA SER A 78 -5.83 11.84 3.97
C SER A 78 -5.06 10.73 3.26
N THR A 79 -3.97 11.10 2.61
CA THR A 79 -2.96 10.16 2.10
C THR A 79 -1.83 10.06 3.11
N THR A 80 -1.23 8.87 3.27
CA THR A 80 0.00 8.76 4.06
C THR A 80 1.14 9.43 3.31
N ILE A 81 1.77 10.42 3.95
CA ILE A 81 2.86 11.22 3.38
C ILE A 81 4.10 11.07 4.24
N PHE A 82 5.19 10.60 3.63
CA PHE A 82 6.51 10.60 4.26
C PHE A 82 7.40 11.68 3.66
N GLU A 83 8.13 12.39 4.51
CA GLU A 83 9.29 13.18 4.08
C GLU A 83 10.55 12.42 4.44
N ASN A 84 11.32 12.03 3.43
CA ASN A 84 12.58 11.31 3.56
C ASN A 84 13.72 12.27 3.23
N ILE A 85 14.50 12.63 4.24
CA ILE A 85 15.64 13.54 4.14
C ILE A 85 16.91 12.70 4.18
N TYR A 86 17.74 12.83 3.15
CA TYR A 86 19.01 12.11 3.02
C TYR A 86 20.19 13.07 3.15
N GLU A 87 21.10 12.75 4.05
CA GLU A 87 22.33 13.49 4.34
C GLU A 87 23.52 12.51 4.34
N GLY A 88 24.18 12.37 3.19
CA GLY A 88 25.13 11.27 2.97
C GLY A 88 24.41 9.93 3.07
N ASP A 89 24.91 9.04 3.93
CA ASP A 89 24.31 7.72 4.18
C ASP A 89 23.21 7.74 5.26
N PHE A 90 22.96 8.90 5.88
CA PHE A 90 21.92 9.04 6.90
C PHE A 90 20.57 9.38 6.28
N ARG A 91 19.52 8.69 6.73
CA ARG A 91 18.12 8.97 6.36
C ARG A 91 17.31 9.30 7.60
N THR A 92 16.70 10.49 7.60
CA THR A 92 15.64 10.85 8.54
C THR A 92 14.30 10.79 7.82
N GLN A 93 13.33 10.05 8.37
CA GLN A 93 11.96 10.01 7.86
C GLN A 93 11.02 10.73 8.83
N ARG A 94 10.18 11.63 8.30
CA ARG A 94 9.09 12.27 9.03
C ARG A 94 7.75 11.81 8.48
N VAL A 95 6.80 11.58 9.37
CA VAL A 95 5.42 11.28 9.01
C VAL A 95 4.65 12.59 8.99
N LEU A 96 4.29 13.06 7.80
CA LEU A 96 3.58 14.34 7.64
C LEU A 96 2.06 14.17 7.69
N SER A 97 1.56 13.01 7.25
CA SER A 97 0.16 12.64 7.31
C SER A 97 0.02 11.12 7.27
N ILE A 98 -1.10 10.61 7.81
CA ILE A 98 -1.41 9.19 7.88
C ILE A 98 -2.85 9.01 7.42
N ALA A 99 -3.08 8.15 6.41
CA ALA A 99 -4.41 7.74 6.02
C ALA A 99 -5.08 6.89 7.13
N SER A 100 -6.39 6.75 7.07
CA SER A 100 -7.17 5.89 7.97
C SER A 100 -6.62 4.46 8.06
N SER A 101 -6.83 3.84 9.22
CA SER A 101 -6.54 2.41 9.45
C SER A 101 -7.38 1.53 8.53
N PHE A 102 -6.91 0.32 8.25
CA PHE A 102 -7.73 -0.70 7.63
C PHE A 102 -8.67 -1.36 8.64
N THR A 103 -9.81 -1.83 8.16
CA THR A 103 -10.80 -2.60 8.87
C THR A 103 -11.15 -3.85 8.05
N ILE A 104 -11.88 -4.79 8.64
CA ILE A 104 -12.27 -6.04 7.96
C ILE A 104 -13.19 -5.73 6.76
N GLU A 105 -14.02 -4.69 6.85
CA GLU A 105 -14.93 -4.22 5.80
C GLU A 105 -14.20 -3.62 4.59
N ASP A 106 -12.90 -3.35 4.72
CA ASP A 106 -12.08 -2.96 3.58
C ASP A 106 -11.73 -4.13 2.66
N LEU A 107 -11.84 -5.36 3.16
CA LEU A 107 -11.55 -6.55 2.38
C LEU A 107 -12.72 -6.84 1.42
N PRO A 108 -12.47 -6.96 0.11
CA PRO A 108 -13.46 -7.52 -0.79
C PRO A 108 -13.54 -9.04 -0.60
N ASP A 109 -14.49 -9.66 -1.29
CA ASP A 109 -14.47 -11.10 -1.49
C ASP A 109 -13.25 -11.48 -2.36
N VAL A 110 -12.17 -11.94 -1.71
CA VAL A 110 -10.89 -12.26 -2.34
C VAL A 110 -10.38 -13.62 -1.86
N THR A 111 -9.88 -14.42 -2.78
CA THR A 111 -9.33 -15.76 -2.49
C THR A 111 -7.86 -15.82 -2.91
N PRO A 112 -6.93 -15.33 -2.06
CA PRO A 112 -5.50 -15.39 -2.33
C PRO A 112 -4.87 -16.70 -1.84
N LYS A 113 -3.67 -17.03 -2.35
CA LYS A 113 -2.82 -18.05 -1.72
C LYS A 113 -2.05 -17.49 -0.51
N ILE A 114 -1.73 -16.20 -0.55
CA ILE A 114 -0.96 -15.50 0.47
C ILE A 114 -1.57 -14.11 0.72
N PHE A 115 -1.74 -13.74 1.99
CA PHE A 115 -1.91 -12.34 2.37
C PHE A 115 -0.54 -11.73 2.69
N TYR A 116 -0.18 -10.65 2.01
CA TYR A 116 0.95 -9.81 2.37
C TYR A 116 0.44 -8.57 3.12
N VAL A 117 0.84 -8.41 4.38
CA VAL A 117 0.43 -7.28 5.21
C VAL A 117 1.60 -6.30 5.35
N GLY A 118 1.61 -5.27 4.51
CA GLY A 118 2.68 -4.28 4.42
C GLY A 118 2.41 -3.04 5.26
N THR A 119 2.57 -3.12 6.57
CA THR A 119 2.39 -1.94 7.45
C THR A 119 3.54 -0.95 7.33
N LEU A 120 3.24 0.33 7.51
CA LEU A 120 4.18 1.45 7.46
C LEU A 120 4.17 2.27 8.75
N THR A 121 3.02 2.38 9.42
CA THR A 121 2.91 3.09 10.70
C THR A 121 2.21 2.26 11.77
N LYS A 122 2.38 2.66 13.04
CA LYS A 122 1.61 2.07 14.14
C LYS A 122 0.13 2.38 13.94
N GLY A 123 -0.70 1.34 13.95
CA GLY A 123 -2.15 1.47 13.79
C GLY A 123 -2.65 1.27 12.36
N ASP A 124 -1.80 0.90 11.40
CA ASP A 124 -2.24 0.58 10.04
C ASP A 124 -3.27 -0.55 10.02
N ILE A 125 -2.93 -1.63 10.71
CA ILE A 125 -3.67 -2.88 10.72
C ILE A 125 -3.96 -3.25 12.18
N PRO A 126 -5.23 -3.31 12.60
CA PRO A 126 -5.59 -3.75 13.93
C PRO A 126 -5.44 -5.27 14.07
N VAL A 127 -5.26 -5.75 15.30
CA VAL A 127 -4.92 -7.17 15.58
C VAL A 127 -6.04 -8.12 15.21
N ASP A 128 -7.29 -7.71 15.39
CA ASP A 128 -8.49 -8.44 14.99
C ASP A 128 -8.51 -8.74 13.48
N MET A 129 -8.08 -7.79 12.65
CA MET A 129 -7.92 -8.02 11.21
C MET A 129 -6.88 -9.10 10.91
N LEU A 130 -5.75 -9.14 11.62
CA LEU A 130 -4.76 -10.22 11.45
C LEU A 130 -5.33 -11.58 11.83
N VAL A 131 -6.13 -11.65 12.90
CA VAL A 131 -6.82 -12.88 13.33
C VAL A 131 -7.85 -13.31 12.29
N PHE A 132 -8.57 -12.36 11.68
CA PHE A 132 -9.51 -12.62 10.60
C PHE A 132 -8.80 -13.21 9.37
N LEU A 133 -7.76 -12.53 8.85
CA LEU A 133 -7.01 -12.98 7.67
C LEU A 133 -6.42 -14.39 7.81
N LYS A 134 -6.02 -14.77 9.03
CA LYS A 134 -5.54 -16.13 9.31
C LYS A 134 -6.60 -17.21 9.03
N LYS A 135 -7.88 -16.92 9.31
CA LYS A 135 -8.99 -17.88 9.13
C LYS A 135 -9.34 -18.05 7.64
N GLU A 136 -9.22 -16.99 6.86
CA GLU A 136 -9.53 -16.98 5.42
C GLU A 136 -8.55 -17.81 4.57
N LEU A 137 -7.42 -18.25 5.14
CA LEU A 137 -6.46 -19.14 4.48
C LEU A 137 -6.69 -20.64 4.80
N GLN A 138 -7.69 -20.98 5.62
CA GLN A 138 -8.00 -22.35 6.04
C GLN A 138 -9.12 -22.96 5.19
#